data_AF-A0A933F8T0-F1
#
_entry.id   AF-A0A933F8T0-F1
#
_cell.length_a   1.000
_cell.length_b   1.000
_cell.length_c   1.000
_cell.angle_alpha   90.00
_cell.angle_beta   90.00
_cell.angle_gamma   90.00
#
_symmetry.space_group_name_H-M   'P 1'
#
loop_
_entity.id
_entity.type
_entity.pdbx_description
1 polymer ?
#
loop_
_entity_poly.entity_id
_entity_poly.type
_entity_poly.pdbx_seq_one_letter_code
_entity_poly.pdbx_strand_id
1 'polypeptide(L)'
;MRRLPPLLAFSLLLLGAFLVFRFGIQPPIPASLLTLYMAITVAALLLYFSSDEATWRAFLQPGIALFLRPDLRWFRVALACLLPAVAAAAALAAAVPAVSPPAELRAVHPAPPATITFRGKPLNIQGLENPLRRNDAARARHLAAGAALYTANCMFCHGDALDGRGPFAAALNP
;
A
#
# COMPACT_ATOMS: atom_id res chain seq x y z
N MET A 1 39.70 25.60 12.87
CA MET A 1 38.79 24.62 12.22
C MET A 1 37.37 24.91 12.70
N ARG A 2 36.44 25.32 11.82
CA ARG A 2 35.04 25.58 12.21
C ARG A 2 34.35 24.25 12.50
N ARG A 3 33.89 24.04 13.75
CA ARG A 3 33.04 22.89 14.09
C ARG A 3 31.67 23.08 13.46
N LEU A 4 31.12 22.03 12.85
CA LEU A 4 29.76 22.03 12.32
C LEU A 4 28.75 22.22 13.47
N PRO A 5 27.63 22.94 13.25
CA PRO A 5 26.58 23.03 14.26
C PRO A 5 26.01 21.63 14.56
N PRO A 6 25.76 21.27 15.84
CA PRO A 6 25.37 19.92 16.22
C PRO A 6 24.12 19.39 15.49
N LEU A 7 23.10 20.24 15.30
CA LEU A 7 21.88 19.87 14.58
C LEU A 7 22.17 19.49 13.11
N LEU A 8 23.07 20.22 12.45
CA LEU A 8 23.45 19.93 11.06
C LEU A 8 24.25 18.63 10.99
N ALA A 9 25.20 18.44 11.91
CA ALA A 9 25.95 17.19 11.99
C ALA A 9 25.03 15.98 12.21
N PHE A 10 24.08 16.07 13.15
CA PHE A 10 23.06 15.05 13.38
C PHE A 10 22.24 14.75 12.12
N SER A 11 21.77 15.79 11.43
CA SER A 11 20.96 15.65 10.21
C SER A 11 21.74 15.00 9.07
N LEU A 12 23.02 15.37 8.89
CA LEU A 12 23.89 14.79 7.87
C LEU A 12 24.22 13.32 8.18
N LEU A 13 24.45 12.99 9.46
CA LEU A 13 24.71 11.61 9.88
C LEU A 13 23.47 10.73 9.65
N LEU A 14 22.27 11.20 9.97
CA LEU A 14 21.03 10.48 9.68
C LEU A 14 20.80 10.28 8.19
N LEU A 15 21.00 11.34 7.39
CA LEU A 15 20.86 11.25 5.93
C LEU A 15 21.87 10.25 5.36
N GLY A 16 23.13 10.33 5.80
CA GLY A 16 24.17 9.39 5.39
C GLY A 16 23.83 7.94 5.74
N ALA A 17 23.39 7.69 6.98
CA ALA A 17 22.97 6.35 7.42
C ALA A 17 21.78 5.83 6.60
N PHE A 18 20.78 6.68 6.33
CA PHE A 18 19.65 6.32 5.48
C PHE A 18 20.09 5.93 4.08
N LEU A 19 20.95 6.74 3.44
CA LEU A 19 21.44 6.46 2.10
C LEU A 19 22.25 5.15 2.05
N VAL A 20 23.10 4.92 3.05
CA VAL A 20 23.88 3.67 3.17
C VAL A 20 22.97 2.47 3.32
N PHE A 21 22.00 2.50 4.24
CA PHE A 21 21.09 1.37 4.44
C PHE A 21 20.16 1.16 3.24
N ARG A 22 19.70 2.24 2.61
CA ARG A 22 18.74 2.16 1.50
C ARG A 22 19.37 1.73 0.18
N PHE A 23 20.61 2.12 -0.09
CA PHE A 23 21.26 1.93 -1.40
C PHE A 23 22.58 1.14 -1.35
N GLY A 24 23.23 1.06 -0.20
CA GLY A 24 24.53 0.39 -0.04
C GLY A 24 24.45 -1.13 0.17
N ILE A 25 23.27 -1.68 0.49
CA ILE A 25 23.08 -3.12 0.74
C ILE A 25 22.26 -3.73 -0.40
N GLN A 26 22.74 -4.84 -0.95
CA GLN A 26 22.08 -5.62 -2.01
C GLN A 26 21.88 -7.08 -1.59
N PRO A 27 20.69 -7.67 -1.77
CA PRO A 27 19.44 -7.05 -2.27
C PRO A 27 18.90 -5.95 -1.32
N PRO A 28 18.03 -5.05 -1.81
CA PRO A 28 17.52 -3.94 -0.99
C PRO A 28 16.81 -4.49 0.25
N ILE A 29 17.18 -3.95 1.42
CA ILE A 29 16.60 -4.38 2.68
C ILE A 29 15.08 -4.12 2.72
N PRO A 30 14.29 -5.06 3.28
CA PRO A 30 12.87 -4.85 3.53
C PRO A 30 12.58 -3.58 4.32
N ALA A 31 11.45 -2.92 4.02
CA ALA A 31 11.07 -1.66 4.65
C ALA A 31 11.00 -1.75 6.19
N SER A 32 10.55 -2.87 6.75
CA SER A 32 10.49 -3.11 8.20
C SER A 32 11.87 -3.07 8.86
N LEU A 33 12.89 -3.70 8.24
CA LEU A 33 14.26 -3.69 8.74
C LEU A 33 14.90 -2.30 8.59
N LEU A 34 14.65 -1.61 7.48
CA LEU A 34 15.10 -0.23 7.30
C LEU A 34 14.53 0.68 8.40
N THR A 35 13.24 0.58 8.71
CA THR A 35 12.60 1.35 9.80
C THR A 35 13.26 1.04 11.15
N LEU A 36 13.50 -0.24 11.46
CA LEU A 36 14.17 -0.65 12.69
C LEU A 36 15.59 -0.06 12.82
N TYR A 37 16.41 -0.19 11.78
CA TYR A 37 17.79 0.30 11.78
C TYR A 37 17.86 1.83 11.88
N MET A 38 16.96 2.54 11.21
CA MET A 38 16.87 3.98 11.34
C MET A 38 16.44 4.40 12.75
N ALA A 39 15.48 3.69 13.37
CA ALA A 39 15.06 3.98 14.74
C ALA A 39 16.22 3.81 15.75
N ILE A 40 16.98 2.71 15.64
CA ILE A 40 18.16 2.47 16.48
C ILE A 40 19.23 3.54 16.24
N THR A 41 19.45 3.93 14.98
CA THR A 41 20.42 4.97 14.62
C THR A 41 20.05 6.33 15.21
N VAL A 42 18.77 6.71 15.14
CA VAL A 42 18.26 7.93 15.79
C VAL A 42 18.50 7.88 17.30
N ALA A 43 18.16 6.77 17.96
CA ALA A 43 18.36 6.61 19.40
C ALA A 43 19.85 6.71 19.78
N ALA A 44 20.73 6.05 19.03
CA ALA A 44 22.18 6.10 19.26
C ALA A 44 22.75 7.52 19.06
N LEU A 45 22.34 8.22 18.01
CA LEU A 45 22.77 9.59 17.77
C LEU A 45 22.25 10.54 18.86
N LEU A 46 20.99 10.41 19.27
CA LEU A 46 20.46 11.22 20.37
C LEU A 46 21.25 11.02 21.66
N LEU A 47 21.56 9.76 22.00
CA LEU A 47 22.39 9.44 23.15
C LEU A 47 23.77 10.10 23.06
N TYR A 48 24.43 9.99 21.90
CA TYR A 48 25.72 10.61 21.63
C TYR A 48 25.70 12.15 21.74
N PHE A 49 24.73 12.82 21.11
CA PHE A 49 24.62 14.28 21.16
C PHE A 49 24.17 14.81 22.53
N SER A 50 23.48 13.97 23.31
CA SER A 50 23.06 14.30 24.69
C SER A 50 24.16 14.10 25.74
N SER A 51 25.25 13.40 25.43
CA SER A 51 26.29 13.06 26.41
C SER A 51 27.17 14.25 26.82
N ASP A 52 27.18 15.31 26.02
CA ASP A 52 27.93 16.55 26.29
C ASP A 52 26.96 17.73 26.42
N GLU A 53 26.96 18.39 27.58
CA GLU A 53 26.00 19.46 27.91
C GLU A 53 26.09 20.66 26.96
N ALA A 54 27.31 21.03 26.52
CA ALA A 54 27.50 22.14 25.59
C ALA A 54 26.93 21.81 24.21
N THR A 55 27.18 20.59 23.73
CA THR A 55 26.65 20.06 22.47
C THR A 55 25.14 19.93 22.52
N TRP A 56 24.59 19.41 23.62
CA TRP A 56 23.15 19.25 23.81
C TRP A 56 22.41 20.58 23.81
N ARG A 57 22.91 21.59 24.52
CA ARG A 57 22.34 22.95 24.48
C ARG A 57 22.38 23.54 23.08
N ALA A 58 23.52 23.42 22.39
CA ALA A 58 23.67 23.90 21.01
C ALA A 58 22.79 23.13 20.01
N PHE A 59 22.49 21.85 20.28
CA PHE A 59 21.56 21.04 19.50
C PHE A 59 20.11 21.52 19.66
N LEU A 60 19.68 21.86 20.89
CA LEU A 60 18.33 22.35 21.18
C LEU A 60 18.11 23.83 20.82
N GLN A 61 19.18 24.63 20.78
CA GLN A 61 19.11 26.07 20.56
C GLN A 61 18.26 26.50 19.35
N PRO A 62 18.34 25.88 18.16
CA PRO A 62 17.51 26.27 17.02
C PRO A 62 16.01 26.10 17.29
N GLY A 63 15.61 25.04 17.98
CA GLY A 63 14.22 24.79 18.36
C GLY A 63 13.72 25.81 19.39
N ILE A 64 14.52 26.09 20.41
CA ILE A 64 14.21 27.13 21.41
C ILE A 64 14.15 28.51 20.73
N ALA A 65 15.10 28.81 19.85
CA ALA A 65 15.15 30.07 19.11
C ALA A 65 13.89 30.26 18.25
N LEU A 66 13.34 29.22 17.65
CA LEU A 66 12.07 29.29 16.91
C LEU A 66 10.93 29.86 17.78
N PHE A 67 10.89 29.56 19.08
CA PHE A 67 9.87 30.06 20.00
C PHE A 67 10.19 31.43 20.61
N LEU A 68 11.46 31.71 20.88
CA LEU A 68 11.87 32.94 21.58
C LEU A 68 12.14 34.12 20.64
N ARG A 69 12.59 33.86 19.42
CA ARG A 69 12.99 34.93 18.49
C ARG A 69 11.77 35.56 17.80
N PRO A 70 11.57 36.89 17.87
CA PRO A 70 10.41 37.55 17.26
C PRO A 70 10.48 37.56 15.72
N ASP A 71 11.68 37.57 15.14
CA ASP A 71 11.90 37.54 13.70
C ASP A 71 11.47 36.23 13.04
N LEU A 72 11.36 35.13 13.80
CA LEU A 72 10.88 33.84 13.33
C LEU A 72 9.36 33.65 13.47
N ARG A 73 8.59 34.72 13.75
CA ARG A 73 7.13 34.64 13.95
C ARG A 73 6.39 33.96 12.80
N TRP A 74 6.81 34.20 11.56
CA TRP A 74 6.15 33.63 10.39
C TRP A 74 6.41 32.13 10.26
N PHE A 75 7.59 31.65 10.67
CA PHE A 75 7.86 30.21 10.76
C PHE A 75 6.99 29.53 11.81
N ARG A 76 6.75 30.19 12.96
CA ARG A 76 5.81 29.67 13.98
C ARG A 76 4.38 29.59 13.46
N VAL A 77 3.90 30.64 12.81
CA VAL A 77 2.55 30.67 12.22
C VAL A 77 2.42 29.58 11.15
N ALA A 78 3.42 29.43 10.28
CA ALA A 78 3.45 28.38 9.29
C ALA A 78 3.38 26.99 9.95
N LEU A 79 4.21 26.72 10.96
CA LEU A 79 4.21 25.46 11.70
C LEU A 79 2.86 25.20 12.39
N ALA A 80 2.28 26.23 13.00
CA ALA A 80 0.99 26.15 13.69
C ALA A 80 -0.19 25.86 12.74
N CYS A 81 -0.09 26.23 11.46
CA CYS A 81 -1.08 25.90 10.45
C CYS A 81 -0.78 24.54 9.77
N LEU A 82 0.49 24.29 9.47
CA LEU A 82 0.94 23.09 8.76
C LEU A 82 0.76 21.83 9.59
N LEU A 83 1.10 21.85 10.88
CA LEU A 83 0.98 20.65 11.74
C LEU A 83 -0.47 20.12 11.81
N PRO A 84 -1.48 20.94 12.12
CA PRO A 84 -2.87 20.50 12.06
C PRO A 84 -3.31 20.09 10.66
N ALA A 85 -2.89 20.81 9.61
CA ALA A 85 -3.26 20.47 8.24
C ALA A 85 -2.71 19.10 7.81
N VAL A 86 -1.45 18.80 8.14
CA VAL A 86 -0.82 17.50 7.90
C VAL A 86 -1.51 16.41 8.73
N ALA A 87 -1.80 16.68 10.00
CA ALA A 87 -2.52 15.74 10.86
C ALA A 87 -3.93 15.43 10.31
N ALA A 88 -4.65 16.46 9.84
CA ALA A 88 -5.96 16.31 9.23
C ALA A 88 -5.88 15.50 7.91
N ALA A 89 -4.89 15.79 7.06
CA ALA A 89 -4.66 15.04 5.83
C ALA A 89 -4.31 13.57 6.11
N ALA A 90 -3.46 13.30 7.10
CA ALA A 90 -3.11 11.95 7.52
C ALA A 90 -4.32 11.20 8.11
N ALA A 91 -5.13 11.86 8.94
CA ALA A 91 -6.36 11.30 9.49
C ALA A 91 -7.37 10.98 8.38
N LEU A 92 -7.52 11.87 7.40
CA LEU A 92 -8.37 11.63 6.24
C LEU A 92 -7.86 10.44 5.41
N ALA A 93 -6.56 10.38 5.13
CA ALA A 93 -5.96 9.27 4.40
C ALA A 93 -6.12 7.92 5.13
N ALA A 94 -6.05 7.92 6.46
CA ALA A 94 -6.28 6.72 7.27
C ALA A 94 -7.77 6.33 7.36
N ALA A 95 -8.68 7.31 7.31
CA ALA A 95 -10.12 7.09 7.38
C ALA A 95 -10.73 6.66 6.04
N VAL A 96 -10.13 7.04 4.91
CA VAL A 96 -10.55 6.60 3.58
C VAL A 96 -10.23 5.10 3.43
N PRO A 97 -11.24 4.23 3.22
CA PRO A 97 -10.99 2.81 3.02
C PRO A 97 -10.10 2.59 1.80
N ALA A 98 -8.92 2.01 2.01
CA ALA A 98 -8.10 1.56 0.91
C ALA A 98 -8.70 0.28 0.34
N VAL A 99 -9.11 0.32 -0.93
CA VAL A 99 -9.45 -0.88 -1.70
C VAL A 99 -8.14 -1.55 -2.08
N SER A 100 -7.53 -2.24 -1.13
CA SER A 100 -6.37 -3.09 -1.38
C SER A 100 -6.82 -4.55 -1.43
N PRO A 101 -6.47 -5.30 -2.48
CA PRO A 101 -6.68 -6.75 -2.46
C PRO A 101 -6.00 -7.32 -1.20
N PRO A 102 -6.63 -8.26 -0.49
CA PRO A 102 -6.06 -8.84 0.71
C PRO A 102 -4.66 -9.38 0.42
N ALA A 103 -3.72 -9.17 1.36
CA ALA A 103 -2.31 -9.55 1.22
C ALA A 103 -2.13 -11.06 1.00
N GLU A 104 -3.08 -11.85 1.48
CA GLU A 104 -3.26 -13.25 1.08
C GLU A 104 -4.42 -13.33 0.10
N LEU A 105 -4.25 -14.11 -0.97
CA LEU A 105 -5.34 -14.53 -1.84
C LEU A 105 -6.33 -15.33 -0.98
N ARG A 106 -7.26 -14.63 -0.32
CA ARG A 106 -8.36 -15.29 0.35
C ARG A 106 -9.18 -15.90 -0.77
N ALA A 107 -9.07 -17.21 -0.95
CA ALA A 107 -9.94 -17.96 -1.84
C ALA A 107 -11.34 -17.96 -1.22
N VAL A 108 -12.05 -16.84 -1.36
CA VAL A 108 -13.43 -16.68 -0.87
C VAL A 108 -14.38 -17.50 -1.75
N HIS A 109 -13.94 -17.84 -2.97
CA HIS A 109 -14.54 -18.85 -3.82
C HIS A 109 -13.75 -20.16 -3.70
N PRO A 110 -14.34 -21.26 -3.20
CA PRO A 110 -13.70 -22.57 -3.29
C PRO A 110 -13.42 -22.89 -4.75
N ALA A 111 -12.31 -23.61 -5.00
CA ALA A 111 -12.02 -24.11 -6.34
C ALA A 111 -13.26 -24.88 -6.86
N PRO A 112 -13.62 -24.72 -8.14
CA PRO A 112 -14.75 -25.44 -8.70
C PRO A 112 -14.60 -26.95 -8.42
N PRO A 113 -15.65 -27.62 -7.94
CA PRO A 113 -15.56 -29.00 -7.52
C PRO A 113 -15.15 -29.88 -8.69
N ALA A 114 -14.41 -30.96 -8.43
CA ALA A 114 -14.04 -31.90 -9.49
C ALA A 114 -15.28 -32.58 -10.10
N THR A 115 -16.34 -32.75 -9.31
CA THR A 115 -17.55 -33.47 -9.70
C THR A 115 -18.80 -32.70 -9.29
N ILE A 116 -19.82 -32.71 -10.14
CA ILE A 116 -21.17 -32.22 -9.82
C ILE A 116 -22.20 -33.35 -9.96
N THR A 117 -23.32 -33.27 -9.26
CA THR A 117 -24.44 -34.19 -9.50
C THR A 117 -25.35 -33.61 -10.57
N PHE A 118 -25.44 -34.28 -11.72
CA PHE A 118 -26.35 -33.91 -12.79
C PHE A 118 -27.34 -35.03 -13.06
N ARG A 119 -28.63 -34.75 -12.87
CA ARG A 119 -29.74 -35.72 -13.07
C ARG A 119 -29.53 -37.03 -12.28
N GLY A 120 -29.07 -36.92 -11.04
CA GLY A 120 -28.83 -38.06 -10.15
C GLY A 120 -27.55 -38.87 -10.42
N LYS A 121 -26.70 -38.44 -11.37
CA LYS A 121 -25.41 -39.09 -11.66
C LYS A 121 -24.24 -38.15 -11.35
N PRO A 122 -23.14 -38.65 -10.77
CA PRO A 122 -21.93 -37.87 -10.61
C PRO A 122 -21.29 -37.61 -11.98
N LEU A 123 -20.97 -36.36 -12.27
CA LEU A 123 -20.32 -35.90 -13.50
C LEU A 123 -19.00 -35.23 -13.14
N ASN A 124 -17.88 -35.80 -13.59
CA ASN A 124 -16.57 -35.17 -13.49
C ASN A 124 -16.50 -33.99 -14.47
N ILE A 125 -16.25 -32.79 -13.95
CA ILE A 125 -16.15 -31.55 -14.74
C ILE A 125 -14.71 -31.08 -14.93
N GLN A 126 -13.73 -31.69 -14.24
CA GLN A 126 -12.31 -31.41 -14.48
C GLN A 126 -11.87 -32.04 -15.80
N GLY A 127 -11.39 -31.21 -16.73
CA GLY A 127 -10.95 -31.65 -18.06
C GLY A 127 -12.10 -32.00 -19.02
N LEU A 128 -13.36 -31.72 -18.65
CA LEU A 128 -14.50 -31.96 -19.52
C LEU A 128 -14.52 -30.91 -20.64
N GLU A 129 -14.56 -31.37 -21.89
CA GLU A 129 -14.79 -30.49 -23.03
C GLU A 129 -16.28 -30.26 -23.26
N ASN A 130 -16.64 -29.04 -23.66
CA ASN A 130 -18.01 -28.72 -24.04
C ASN A 130 -18.40 -29.50 -25.32
N PRO A 131 -19.32 -30.49 -25.26
CA PRO A 131 -19.68 -31.29 -26.43
C PRO A 131 -20.40 -30.45 -27.50
N LEU A 132 -21.05 -29.34 -27.12
CA LEU A 132 -21.72 -28.43 -28.05
C LEU A 132 -20.72 -27.66 -28.92
N ARG A 133 -19.45 -27.58 -28.52
CA ARG A 133 -18.39 -26.92 -29.29
C ARG A 133 -17.99 -27.71 -30.53
N ARG A 134 -18.19 -29.04 -30.53
CA ARG A 134 -17.83 -29.95 -31.62
C ARG A 134 -18.91 -30.08 -32.70
N ASN A 135 -20.10 -29.51 -32.49
CA ASN A 135 -21.19 -29.53 -33.45
C ASN A 135 -21.18 -28.25 -34.29
N ASP A 136 -20.40 -28.23 -35.37
CA ASP A 136 -20.28 -27.05 -36.23
C ASP A 136 -21.60 -26.63 -36.87
N ALA A 137 -22.45 -27.59 -37.25
CA ALA A 137 -23.76 -27.31 -37.86
C ALA A 137 -24.71 -26.55 -36.91
N ALA A 138 -24.65 -26.82 -35.61
CA ALA A 138 -25.47 -26.15 -34.60
C ALA A 138 -24.73 -25.04 -33.85
N ARG A 139 -23.45 -24.78 -34.15
CA ARG A 139 -22.58 -23.87 -33.39
C ARG A 139 -23.14 -22.46 -33.27
N ALA A 140 -23.66 -21.90 -34.37
CA ALA A 140 -24.25 -20.56 -34.36
C ALA A 140 -25.44 -20.47 -33.38
N ARG A 141 -26.31 -21.48 -33.37
CA ARG A 141 -27.44 -21.57 -32.44
C ARG A 141 -26.97 -21.70 -30.99
N HIS A 142 -25.94 -22.51 -30.74
CA HIS A 142 -25.38 -22.68 -29.39
C HIS A 142 -24.72 -21.40 -28.87
N LEU A 143 -24.01 -20.67 -29.73
CA LEU A 143 -23.41 -19.37 -29.39
C LEU A 143 -24.48 -18.33 -29.06
N ALA A 144 -25.55 -18.24 -29.85
CA ALA A 144 -26.65 -17.33 -29.58
C ALA A 144 -27.33 -17.63 -28.23
N ALA A 145 -27.59 -18.90 -27.93
CA ALA A 145 -28.13 -19.31 -26.64
C ALA A 145 -27.17 -19.00 -25.47
N GLY A 146 -25.87 -19.24 -25.66
CA GLY A 146 -24.84 -18.91 -24.67
C GLY A 146 -24.73 -17.41 -24.41
N ALA A 147 -24.80 -16.58 -25.46
CA ALA A 147 -24.77 -15.12 -25.35
C ALA A 147 -25.98 -14.59 -24.56
N ALA A 148 -27.18 -15.13 -24.80
CA ALA A 148 -28.37 -14.78 -24.04
C ALA A 148 -28.21 -15.12 -22.55
N LEU A 149 -27.69 -16.31 -22.22
CA LEU A 149 -27.41 -16.71 -20.85
C LEU A 149 -26.34 -15.83 -20.19
N TYR A 150 -25.26 -15.52 -20.90
CA TYR A 150 -24.18 -14.66 -20.40
C TYR A 150 -24.70 -13.26 -20.08
N THR A 151 -25.47 -12.67 -20.98
CA THR A 151 -26.06 -11.34 -20.81
C THR A 151 -27.02 -11.32 -19.61
N ALA A 152 -27.83 -12.36 -19.46
CA ALA A 152 -28.82 -12.44 -18.38
C ALA A 152 -28.23 -12.70 -16.99
N ASN A 153 -27.08 -13.39 -16.90
CA ASN A 153 -26.59 -13.90 -15.60
C ASN A 153 -25.15 -13.49 -15.24
N CYS A 154 -24.30 -13.23 -16.23
CA CYS A 154 -22.84 -13.10 -16.01
C CYS A 154 -22.33 -11.67 -16.25
N MET A 155 -22.87 -10.98 -17.25
CA MET A 155 -22.40 -9.66 -17.72
C MET A 155 -22.43 -8.60 -16.61
N PHE A 156 -23.38 -8.70 -15.68
CA PHE A 156 -23.51 -7.77 -14.55
C PHE A 156 -22.25 -7.72 -13.66
N CYS A 157 -21.52 -8.83 -13.56
CA CYS A 157 -20.29 -8.92 -12.78
C CYS A 157 -19.05 -8.89 -13.67
N HIS A 158 -19.10 -9.57 -14.82
CA HIS A 158 -17.93 -9.81 -15.66
C HIS A 158 -17.71 -8.77 -16.77
N GLY A 159 -18.64 -7.85 -16.99
CA GLY A 159 -18.59 -6.92 -18.14
C GLY A 159 -19.01 -7.59 -19.44
N ASP A 160 -19.14 -6.83 -20.52
CA ASP A 160 -19.41 -7.36 -21.87
C ASP A 160 -18.14 -7.96 -22.50
N ALA A 161 -16.98 -7.40 -22.15
CA ALA A 161 -15.66 -7.83 -22.60
C ALA A 161 -14.99 -8.88 -21.70
N LEU A 162 -15.69 -9.44 -20.71
CA LEU A 162 -15.12 -10.34 -19.69
C LEU A 162 -13.97 -9.71 -18.88
N ASP A 163 -13.94 -8.38 -18.78
CA ASP A 163 -12.89 -7.59 -18.11
C ASP A 163 -13.14 -7.39 -16.60
N GLY A 164 -14.24 -7.95 -16.07
CA GLY A 164 -14.64 -7.79 -14.68
C GLY A 164 -15.23 -6.42 -14.37
N ARG A 165 -15.62 -5.63 -15.38
CA ARG A 165 -16.17 -4.27 -15.21
C ARG A 165 -17.68 -4.21 -15.43
N GLY A 166 -18.39 -5.25 -14.99
CA GLY A 166 -19.84 -5.26 -15.05
C GLY A 166 -20.48 -4.18 -14.16
N PRO A 167 -21.73 -3.79 -14.40
CA PRO A 167 -22.47 -2.81 -13.59
C PRO A 167 -22.44 -3.05 -12.07
N PHE A 168 -22.31 -4.29 -11.62
CA PHE A 168 -22.24 -4.67 -10.21
C PHE A 168 -20.82 -5.00 -9.72
N ALA A 169 -19.80 -4.85 -10.57
CA ALA A 169 -18.41 -5.12 -10.19
C ALA A 169 -17.96 -4.30 -8.97
N ALA A 170 -18.38 -3.04 -8.87
CA ALA A 170 -18.07 -2.18 -7.74
C ALA A 170 -18.67 -2.67 -6.40
N ALA A 171 -19.76 -3.44 -6.44
CA ALA A 171 -20.38 -4.02 -5.25
C ALA A 171 -19.74 -5.36 -4.84
N LEU A 172 -18.94 -5.97 -5.72
CA LEU A 172 -18.20 -7.21 -5.47
C LEU A 172 -16.80 -6.94 -4.89
N ASN A 173 -16.58 -5.72 -4.41
CA ASN A 173 -15.33 -5.29 -3.81
C ASN A 173 -15.07 -6.11 -2.52
N PRO A 174 -14.03 -6.97 -2.46
CA PRO A 174 -13.71 -7.74 -1.26
C PRO A 174 -13.15 -6.86 -0.13
#